data_AF-A0A2V8RNG9-F1
#
_entry.id   AF-A0A2V8RNG9-F1
#
_cell.length_a   1.000
_cell.length_b   1.000
_cell.length_c   1.000
_cell.angle_alpha   90.00
_cell.angle_beta   90.00
_cell.angle_gamma   90.00
#
_symmetry.space_group_name_H-M   'P 1'
#
loop_
_entity.id
_entity.type
_entity.pdbx_description
1 polymer ?
#
loop_
_entity_poly.entity_id
_entity_poly.type
_entity_poly.pdbx_seq_one_letter_code
_entity_poly.pdbx_strand_id
1 'polypeptide(L)'
;MVMFANMAKTQPTKERHGRRRSTSRTSANNRREMRTKIKIIAIALFAAVAAAIVFAPQPFKIGETAVHAQTATTPAPADFDQKAAIAKLREQIKGKEQLPASEVFKNIQTPMLKQRPAAQLLAVMEFGFARSLGVNCTHCHVPDKWDSEEKPQKQIAREMSAMAARINNELLKGIKNLKSETPTINCTTCHRGEVKPALNLPPPPKV
;
A
#
# COMPACT_ATOMS: atom_id res chain seq x y z
N MET A 1 52.88 77.38 64.27
CA MET A 1 53.41 76.91 65.56
C MET A 1 52.29 77.02 66.59
N VAL A 2 52.33 76.20 67.64
CA VAL A 2 51.55 76.33 68.90
C VAL A 2 50.06 75.87 68.91
N MET A 3 49.67 75.18 70.01
CA MET A 3 48.40 75.24 70.78
C MET A 3 47.15 74.33 70.52
N PHE A 4 46.49 74.01 71.66
CA PHE A 4 45.07 73.73 72.00
C PHE A 4 44.19 72.66 71.27
N ALA A 5 43.14 72.18 72.00
CA ALA A 5 42.07 71.19 71.67
C ALA A 5 42.43 69.70 71.97
N ASN A 6 41.51 68.73 72.18
CA ASN A 6 40.06 68.65 71.91
C ASN A 6 39.33 67.55 72.78
N MET A 7 37.99 67.54 72.69
CA MET A 7 36.96 66.86 73.52
C MET A 7 36.70 65.35 73.33
N ALA A 8 36.00 64.74 74.31
CA ALA A 8 35.56 63.33 74.37
C ALA A 8 34.12 63.10 74.92
N LYS A 9 33.50 62.01 74.41
CA LYS A 9 32.53 61.00 74.97
C LYS A 9 31.13 61.38 75.52
N THR A 10 30.06 60.74 75.02
CA THR A 10 29.30 59.56 75.58
C THR A 10 27.95 59.29 74.83
N GLN A 11 27.38 58.07 74.98
CA GLN A 11 26.17 57.41 74.38
C GLN A 11 24.78 57.99 74.83
N PRO A 12 23.53 57.58 74.39
CA PRO A 12 23.02 56.22 74.03
C PRO A 12 21.81 55.98 73.03
N THR A 13 21.60 54.67 72.70
CA THR A 13 20.38 53.80 72.48
C THR A 13 19.32 53.88 71.33
N LYS A 14 19.27 52.78 70.53
CA LYS A 14 18.20 51.73 70.33
C LYS A 14 16.96 51.95 69.42
N GLU A 15 16.82 51.18 68.32
CA GLU A 15 15.59 50.44 67.94
C GLU A 15 15.74 49.42 66.77
N ARG A 16 15.03 48.27 66.94
CA ARG A 16 14.36 47.31 66.00
C ARG A 16 15.10 46.37 65.03
N HIS A 17 14.54 45.16 64.95
CA HIS A 17 15.00 43.94 64.28
C HIS A 17 13.88 43.38 63.36
N GLY A 18 14.23 42.92 62.14
CA GLY A 18 13.62 41.73 61.50
C GLY A 18 12.83 41.84 60.17
N ARG A 19 13.42 41.36 59.04
CA ARG A 19 12.82 40.60 57.88
C ARG A 19 13.82 40.56 56.69
N ARG A 20 13.90 39.58 55.77
CA ARG A 20 13.56 38.15 55.60
C ARG A 20 14.07 37.74 54.18
N ARG A 21 14.57 36.50 54.02
CA ARG A 21 14.49 35.58 52.84
C ARG A 21 14.67 36.15 51.40
N SER A 22 15.75 35.76 50.69
CA SER A 22 15.76 35.80 49.20
C SER A 22 16.76 34.87 48.47
N THR A 23 17.89 34.48 49.06
CA THR A 23 19.03 33.96 48.24
C THR A 23 19.07 32.45 47.94
N SER A 24 18.24 31.59 48.55
CA SER A 24 18.38 30.13 48.39
C SER A 24 17.54 29.49 47.27
N ARG A 25 16.47 30.14 46.79
CA ARG A 25 15.58 29.57 45.75
C ARG A 25 16.14 29.68 44.33
N THR A 26 16.90 30.73 44.02
CA THR A 26 17.41 31.01 42.67
C THR A 26 18.48 30.00 42.21
N SER A 27 19.35 29.56 43.12
CA SER A 27 20.43 28.60 42.81
C SER A 27 19.94 27.18 42.51
N ALA A 28 18.81 26.78 43.13
CA ALA A 28 18.18 25.49 42.86
C ALA A 28 17.42 25.49 41.52
N ASN A 29 16.79 26.62 41.16
CA ASN A 29 16.04 26.75 39.91
C ASN A 29 16.97 26.76 38.68
N ASN A 30 18.10 27.48 38.75
CA ASN A 30 19.10 27.50 37.67
C ASN A 30 19.74 26.11 37.43
N ARG A 31 19.98 25.33 38.49
CA ARG A 31 20.49 23.95 38.35
C ARG A 31 19.47 23.00 37.72
N ARG A 32 18.18 23.23 37.95
CA ARG A 32 17.09 22.44 37.34
C ARG A 32 16.95 22.77 35.86
N GLU A 33 16.94 24.05 35.49
CA GLU A 33 16.89 24.47 34.08
C GLU A 33 18.10 24.00 33.28
N MET A 34 19.31 24.10 33.84
CA MET A 34 20.53 23.65 33.16
C MET A 34 20.51 22.15 32.87
N ARG A 35 20.02 21.34 33.83
CA ARG A 35 19.85 19.88 33.63
C ARG A 35 18.80 19.55 32.59
N THR A 36 17.70 20.32 32.52
CA THR A 36 16.66 20.13 31.50
C THR A 36 17.17 20.50 30.10
N LYS A 37 17.91 21.61 29.95
CA LYS A 37 18.51 22.02 28.68
C LYS A 37 19.56 21.01 28.18
N ILE A 38 20.40 20.47 29.07
CA ILE A 38 21.38 19.42 28.72
C ILE A 38 20.67 18.14 28.25
N LYS A 39 19.58 17.72 28.91
CA LYS A 39 18.80 16.55 28.47
C LYS A 39 18.15 16.77 27.10
N ILE A 40 17.60 17.96 26.82
CA ILE A 40 17.00 18.28 25.53
C ILE A 40 18.06 18.29 24.41
N ILE A 41 19.23 18.87 24.65
CA ILE A 41 20.34 18.87 23.68
C ILE A 41 20.84 17.43 23.44
N ALA A 42 20.96 16.61 24.48
CA ALA A 42 21.36 15.21 24.34
C ALA A 42 20.34 14.37 23.54
N ILE A 43 19.03 14.61 23.74
CA ILE A 43 17.97 13.94 22.98
C ILE A 43 17.96 14.42 21.51
N ALA A 44 18.15 15.71 21.26
CA ALA A 44 18.22 16.27 19.91
C ALA A 44 19.45 15.74 19.12
N LEU A 45 20.60 15.60 19.78
CA LEU A 45 21.80 15.00 19.18
C LEU A 45 21.60 13.51 18.89
N PHE A 46 20.93 12.75 19.78
CA PHE A 46 20.65 11.34 19.54
C PHE A 46 19.65 11.13 18.39
N ALA A 47 18.65 12.00 18.27
CA ALA A 47 17.68 11.97 17.15
C ALA A 47 18.34 12.30 15.80
N ALA A 48 19.32 13.23 15.77
CA ALA A 48 20.04 13.59 14.55
C ALA A 48 20.96 12.47 14.05
N VAL A 49 21.58 11.68 14.95
CA VAL A 49 22.41 10.52 14.56
C VAL A 49 21.55 9.35 14.09
N ALA A 50 20.38 9.12 14.68
CA ALA A 50 19.46 8.06 14.24
C ALA A 50 18.87 8.31 12.84
N ALA A 51 18.63 9.57 12.47
CA ALA A 51 18.09 9.92 11.15
C ALA A 51 19.10 9.69 9.99
N ALA A 52 20.41 9.75 10.26
CA ALA A 52 21.44 9.57 9.22
C ALA A 52 21.66 8.11 8.81
N ILE A 53 21.28 7.13 9.65
CA ILE A 53 21.47 5.70 9.36
C ILE A 53 20.34 5.15 8.46
N VAL A 54 19.16 5.77 8.48
CA VAL A 54 18.00 5.32 7.69
C VAL A 54 18.09 5.72 6.20
N PHE A 55 18.88 6.73 5.87
CA PHE A 55 19.01 7.27 4.50
C PHE A 55 20.34 6.93 3.79
N ALA A 56 21.15 6.02 4.34
CA ALA A 56 22.33 5.54 3.63
C ALA A 56 21.90 4.66 2.44
N PRO A 57 22.32 4.97 1.19
CA PRO A 57 22.02 4.14 0.04
C PRO A 57 22.70 2.78 0.21
N GLN A 58 21.91 1.75 0.49
CA GLN A 58 22.41 0.38 0.49
C GLN A 58 22.84 0.02 -0.94
N PRO A 59 24.02 -0.60 -1.15
CA PRO A 59 24.36 -1.12 -2.46
C PRO A 59 23.31 -2.17 -2.85
N PHE A 60 22.57 -1.88 -3.92
CA PHE A 60 21.61 -2.82 -4.51
C PHE A 60 22.42 -4.01 -5.03
N LYS A 61 22.59 -5.04 -4.20
CA LYS A 61 23.08 -6.32 -4.66
C LYS A 61 21.98 -6.89 -5.54
N ILE A 62 22.24 -6.94 -6.85
CA ILE A 62 21.49 -7.78 -7.78
C ILE A 62 21.80 -9.21 -7.35
N GLY A 63 21.06 -9.67 -6.34
CA GLY A 63 21.00 -11.07 -6.01
C GLY A 63 20.37 -11.74 -7.21
N GLU A 64 21.10 -12.68 -7.80
CA GLU A 64 20.59 -13.64 -8.75
C GLU A 64 19.53 -14.49 -8.06
N THR A 65 18.35 -13.92 -7.86
CA THR A 65 17.16 -14.71 -7.65
C THR A 65 16.90 -15.33 -9.01
N ALA A 66 17.49 -16.51 -9.22
CA ALA A 66 17.06 -17.42 -10.26
C ALA A 66 15.54 -17.41 -10.23
N VAL A 67 14.96 -16.78 -11.26
CA VAL A 67 13.53 -16.66 -11.46
C VAL A 67 13.06 -18.09 -11.49
N HIS A 68 12.59 -18.60 -10.36
CA HIS A 68 11.89 -19.85 -10.30
C HIS A 68 10.63 -19.55 -11.09
N ALA A 69 10.68 -19.88 -12.38
CA ALA A 69 9.52 -20.11 -13.20
C ALA A 69 8.74 -21.19 -12.47
N GLN A 70 7.90 -20.78 -11.52
CA GLN A 70 6.84 -21.62 -11.01
C GLN A 70 5.96 -21.87 -12.22
N THR A 71 6.19 -22.96 -12.93
CA THR A 71 5.20 -23.55 -13.81
C THR A 71 3.96 -23.67 -12.93
N ALA A 72 2.95 -22.84 -13.18
CA ALA A 72 1.71 -22.85 -12.41
C ALA A 72 0.88 -24.05 -12.87
N THR A 73 1.43 -25.24 -12.70
CA THR A 73 0.75 -26.52 -12.85
C THR A 73 0.13 -26.86 -11.50
N THR A 74 -0.92 -26.13 -11.12
CA THR A 74 -2.07 -26.86 -10.58
C THR A 74 -2.95 -27.09 -11.79
N PRO A 75 -2.86 -28.28 -12.43
CA PRO A 75 -3.81 -28.63 -13.46
C PRO A 75 -5.19 -28.47 -12.85
N ALA A 76 -6.09 -27.81 -13.58
CA ALA A 76 -7.49 -27.95 -13.25
C ALA A 76 -7.84 -29.44 -13.19
N PRO A 77 -8.80 -29.85 -12.33
CA PRO A 77 -9.28 -31.23 -12.33
C PRO A 77 -9.58 -31.65 -13.78
N ALA A 78 -8.98 -32.75 -14.23
CA ALA A 78 -9.03 -33.19 -15.62
C ALA A 78 -10.47 -33.49 -16.10
N ASP A 79 -11.42 -33.58 -15.15
CA ASP A 79 -12.82 -33.93 -15.33
C ASP A 79 -13.79 -32.73 -15.14
N PHE A 80 -13.30 -31.51 -14.91
CA PHE A 80 -14.19 -30.37 -14.72
C PHE A 80 -14.92 -29.98 -16.02
N ASP A 81 -16.22 -30.23 -16.08
CA ASP A 81 -17.09 -29.75 -17.16
C ASP A 81 -17.49 -28.29 -16.94
N GLN A 82 -16.69 -27.39 -17.51
CA GLN A 82 -16.98 -25.96 -17.50
C GLN A 82 -18.30 -25.60 -18.20
N LYS A 83 -18.66 -26.30 -19.28
CA LYS A 83 -19.87 -26.01 -20.04
C LYS A 83 -21.12 -26.34 -19.22
N ALA A 84 -21.12 -27.49 -18.54
CA ALA A 84 -22.19 -27.87 -17.62
C ALA A 84 -22.27 -26.91 -16.43
N ALA A 85 -21.13 -26.49 -15.85
CA ALA A 85 -21.12 -25.52 -14.77
C ALA A 85 -21.74 -24.16 -15.18
N ILE A 86 -21.41 -23.66 -16.38
CA ILE A 86 -22.00 -22.42 -16.91
C ILE A 86 -23.49 -22.61 -17.21
N ALA A 87 -23.91 -23.77 -17.74
CA ALA A 87 -25.33 -24.07 -17.96
C ALA A 87 -26.13 -24.07 -16.64
N LYS A 88 -25.58 -24.68 -15.59
CA LYS A 88 -26.17 -24.65 -14.24
C LYS A 88 -26.30 -23.23 -13.70
N LEU A 89 -25.25 -22.40 -13.85
CA LEU A 89 -25.28 -21.00 -13.45
C LEU A 89 -26.32 -20.19 -14.25
N ARG A 90 -26.45 -20.45 -15.56
CA ARG A 90 -27.45 -19.80 -16.42
C ARG A 90 -28.88 -20.14 -15.98
N GLU A 91 -29.15 -21.41 -15.63
CA GLU A 91 -30.45 -21.79 -15.10
C GLU A 91 -30.73 -21.14 -13.74
N GLN A 92 -29.73 -21.01 -12.87
CA GLN A 92 -29.89 -20.34 -11.57
C GLN A 92 -30.24 -18.85 -11.68
N ILE A 93 -29.83 -18.19 -12.76
CA ILE A 93 -30.12 -16.77 -13.00
C ILE A 93 -31.31 -16.54 -13.94
N LYS A 94 -32.07 -17.58 -14.26
CA LYS A 94 -33.20 -17.48 -15.18
C LYS A 94 -34.23 -16.45 -14.71
N GLY A 95 -34.57 -15.51 -15.59
CA GLY A 95 -35.42 -14.35 -15.28
C GLY A 95 -34.72 -13.21 -14.54
N LYS A 96 -33.43 -13.33 -14.25
CA LYS A 96 -32.59 -12.31 -13.58
C LYS A 96 -31.36 -11.94 -14.43
N GLU A 97 -31.32 -12.34 -15.69
CA GLU A 97 -30.16 -12.22 -16.57
C GLU A 97 -29.71 -10.78 -16.80
N GLN A 98 -30.69 -9.86 -16.80
CA GLN A 98 -30.48 -8.43 -17.03
C GLN A 98 -30.30 -7.63 -15.75
N LEU A 99 -30.53 -8.23 -14.58
CA LEU A 99 -30.27 -7.55 -13.33
C LEU A 99 -28.77 -7.31 -13.16
N PRO A 100 -28.38 -6.23 -12.45
CA PRO A 100 -26.99 -6.00 -12.09
C PRO A 100 -26.39 -7.23 -11.42
N ALA A 101 -25.19 -7.63 -11.84
CA ALA A 101 -24.57 -8.85 -11.36
C ALA A 101 -24.36 -8.82 -9.84
N SER A 102 -24.16 -7.65 -9.23
CA SER A 102 -24.08 -7.49 -7.77
C SER A 102 -25.36 -7.81 -7.00
N GLU A 103 -26.51 -7.83 -7.67
CA GLU A 103 -27.80 -8.24 -7.07
C GLU A 103 -28.03 -9.75 -7.16
N VAL A 104 -27.41 -10.41 -8.15
CA VAL A 104 -27.61 -11.83 -8.46
C VAL A 104 -26.51 -12.71 -7.84
N PHE A 105 -25.27 -12.25 -7.88
CA PHE A 105 -24.11 -13.00 -7.41
C PHE A 105 -23.44 -12.30 -6.22
N LYS A 106 -22.90 -13.12 -5.31
CA LYS A 106 -22.21 -12.65 -4.11
C LYS A 106 -20.76 -12.29 -4.44
N ASN A 107 -20.21 -11.39 -3.62
CA ASN A 107 -18.78 -11.07 -3.58
C ASN A 107 -18.16 -10.60 -4.92
N ILE A 108 -18.91 -9.80 -5.68
CA ILE A 108 -18.35 -9.06 -6.83
C ILE A 108 -17.69 -7.80 -6.30
N GLN A 109 -16.35 -7.77 -6.28
CA GLN A 109 -15.59 -6.63 -5.79
C GLN A 109 -15.14 -5.68 -6.91
N THR A 110 -14.95 -6.18 -8.13
CA THR A 110 -14.47 -5.38 -9.27
C THR A 110 -15.55 -4.36 -9.70
N PRO A 111 -15.33 -3.04 -9.57
CA PRO A 111 -16.38 -2.03 -9.79
C PRO A 111 -17.04 -2.11 -11.16
N MET A 112 -16.25 -2.32 -12.22
CA MET A 112 -16.73 -2.41 -13.60
C MET A 112 -17.60 -3.66 -13.90
N LEU A 113 -17.63 -4.63 -12.98
CA LEU A 113 -18.40 -5.87 -13.11
C LEU A 113 -19.69 -5.86 -12.29
N LYS A 114 -19.78 -5.02 -11.25
CA LYS A 114 -20.96 -4.95 -10.37
C LYS A 114 -22.24 -4.62 -11.14
N GLN A 115 -22.15 -3.64 -12.04
CA GLN A 115 -23.28 -3.09 -12.79
C GLN A 115 -23.54 -3.79 -14.13
N ARG A 116 -22.74 -4.81 -14.49
CA ARG A 116 -23.02 -5.56 -15.73
C ARG A 116 -24.22 -6.49 -15.51
N PRO A 117 -25.03 -6.76 -16.56
CA PRO A 117 -26.01 -7.84 -16.54
C PRO A 117 -25.42 -9.15 -16.02
N ALA A 118 -26.16 -9.87 -15.19
CA ALA A 118 -25.75 -11.15 -14.62
C ALA A 118 -25.31 -12.16 -15.71
N ALA A 119 -26.03 -12.24 -16.83
CA ALA A 119 -25.63 -13.10 -17.95
C ALA A 119 -24.32 -12.65 -18.60
N GLN A 120 -24.09 -11.34 -18.69
CA GLN A 120 -22.84 -10.79 -19.24
C GLN A 120 -21.65 -11.08 -18.32
N LEU A 121 -21.85 -11.12 -16.99
CA LEU A 121 -20.78 -11.50 -16.07
C LEU A 121 -20.25 -12.91 -16.38
N LEU A 122 -21.12 -13.88 -16.62
CA LEU A 122 -20.72 -15.24 -16.97
C LEU A 122 -19.88 -15.27 -18.26
N ALA A 123 -20.28 -14.50 -19.28
CA ALA A 123 -19.52 -14.38 -20.52
C ALA A 123 -18.15 -13.72 -20.30
N VAL A 124 -18.06 -12.73 -19.41
CA VAL A 124 -16.78 -12.11 -19.04
C VAL A 124 -15.85 -13.12 -18.37
N MET A 125 -16.36 -13.95 -17.45
CA MET A 125 -15.55 -14.98 -16.80
C MET A 125 -15.04 -16.02 -17.80
N GLU A 126 -15.90 -16.47 -18.71
CA GLU A 126 -15.57 -17.48 -19.72
C GLU A 126 -14.59 -16.97 -20.79
N PHE A 127 -14.93 -15.85 -21.44
CA PHE A 127 -14.18 -15.37 -22.60
C PHE A 127 -13.17 -14.29 -22.26
N GLY A 128 -13.44 -13.46 -21.24
CA GLY A 128 -12.56 -12.38 -20.83
C GLY A 128 -11.41 -12.85 -19.95
N PHE A 129 -11.68 -13.74 -19.00
CA PHE A 129 -10.66 -14.27 -18.08
C PHE A 129 -10.14 -15.63 -18.50
N ALA A 130 -10.98 -16.68 -18.45
CA ALA A 130 -10.52 -18.06 -18.61
C ALA A 130 -9.81 -18.27 -19.96
N ARG A 131 -10.45 -17.87 -21.07
CA ARG A 131 -9.85 -17.98 -22.42
C ARG A 131 -8.59 -17.15 -22.59
N SER A 132 -8.53 -15.94 -22.03
CA SER A 132 -7.36 -15.05 -22.16
C SER A 132 -6.12 -15.59 -21.46
N LEU A 133 -6.31 -16.32 -20.35
CA LEU A 133 -5.25 -16.92 -19.54
C LEU A 133 -4.96 -18.39 -19.93
N GLY A 134 -5.76 -18.98 -20.83
CA GLY A 134 -5.64 -20.39 -21.22
C GLY A 134 -5.99 -21.39 -20.11
N VAL A 135 -6.87 -20.98 -19.19
CA VAL A 135 -7.28 -21.80 -18.04
C VAL A 135 -8.78 -22.05 -18.07
N ASN A 136 -9.26 -22.89 -17.15
CA ASN A 136 -10.70 -23.04 -16.90
C ASN A 136 -11.12 -22.35 -15.59
N CYS A 137 -12.42 -22.33 -15.31
CA CYS A 137 -12.99 -21.64 -14.14
C CYS A 137 -12.36 -22.06 -12.80
N THR A 138 -11.92 -23.33 -12.69
CA THR A 138 -11.34 -23.85 -11.44
C THR A 138 -9.96 -23.26 -11.14
N HIS A 139 -9.30 -22.60 -12.08
CA HIS A 139 -8.04 -21.92 -11.79
C HIS A 139 -8.23 -20.81 -10.74
N CYS A 140 -9.33 -20.07 -10.83
CA CYS A 140 -9.65 -18.97 -9.92
C CYS A 140 -10.75 -19.31 -8.90
N HIS A 141 -11.64 -20.24 -9.21
CA HIS A 141 -12.81 -20.54 -8.38
C HIS A 141 -12.75 -21.94 -7.76
N VAL A 142 -13.48 -22.08 -6.65
CA VAL A 142 -13.86 -23.38 -6.09
C VAL A 142 -15.23 -23.74 -6.68
N PRO A 143 -15.37 -24.90 -7.37
CA PRO A 143 -16.66 -25.33 -7.89
C PRO A 143 -17.75 -25.31 -6.83
N ASP A 144 -18.95 -24.88 -7.21
CA ASP A 144 -20.12 -24.69 -6.32
C ASP A 144 -19.96 -23.66 -5.18
N LYS A 145 -18.77 -23.09 -4.98
CA LYS A 145 -18.48 -21.98 -4.06
C LYS A 145 -17.85 -20.80 -4.81
N TRP A 146 -18.58 -20.29 -5.81
CA TRP A 146 -18.09 -19.27 -6.76
C TRP A 146 -17.67 -17.96 -6.08
N ASP A 147 -18.29 -17.63 -4.96
CA ASP A 147 -17.99 -16.46 -4.14
C ASP A 147 -16.80 -16.65 -3.19
N SER A 148 -16.28 -17.88 -3.02
CA SER A 148 -15.12 -18.18 -2.16
C SER A 148 -13.86 -17.39 -2.57
N GLU A 149 -13.02 -17.12 -1.58
CA GLU A 149 -11.71 -16.45 -1.69
C GLU A 149 -10.54 -17.39 -1.37
N GLU A 150 -10.81 -18.70 -1.25
CA GLU A 150 -9.79 -19.72 -0.94
C GLU A 150 -8.63 -19.75 -1.95
N LYS A 151 -8.88 -19.36 -3.20
CA LYS A 151 -7.87 -19.35 -4.27
C LYS A 151 -7.30 -17.95 -4.48
N PRO A 152 -5.99 -17.73 -4.23
CA PRO A 152 -5.38 -16.40 -4.38
C PRO A 152 -5.43 -15.86 -5.81
N GLN A 153 -5.55 -16.74 -6.82
CA GLN A 153 -5.69 -16.39 -8.23
C GLN A 153 -6.89 -15.45 -8.48
N LYS A 154 -7.98 -15.60 -7.72
CA LYS A 154 -9.14 -14.71 -7.81
C LYS A 154 -8.80 -13.28 -7.40
N GLN A 155 -8.02 -13.11 -6.33
CA GLN A 155 -7.56 -11.80 -5.87
C GLN A 155 -6.60 -11.16 -6.87
N ILE A 156 -5.62 -11.94 -7.35
CA ILE A 156 -4.68 -11.49 -8.39
C ILE A 156 -5.45 -11.03 -9.64
N ALA A 157 -6.45 -11.78 -10.09
CA ALA A 157 -7.26 -11.41 -11.25
C ALA A 157 -8.02 -10.08 -11.05
N ARG A 158 -8.46 -9.77 -9.84
CA ARG A 158 -9.10 -8.48 -9.52
C ARG A 158 -8.11 -7.32 -9.61
N GLU A 159 -6.92 -7.50 -9.06
CA GLU A 159 -5.86 -6.49 -9.13
C GLU A 159 -5.41 -6.26 -10.58
N MET A 160 -5.27 -7.32 -11.36
CA MET A 160 -4.99 -7.24 -12.80
C MET A 160 -6.12 -6.54 -13.57
N SER A 161 -7.38 -6.77 -13.19
CA SER A 161 -8.52 -6.06 -13.79
C SER A 161 -8.49 -4.57 -13.49
N ALA A 162 -8.12 -4.19 -12.26
CA ALA A 162 -7.95 -2.80 -11.87
C ALA A 162 -6.80 -2.13 -12.65
N MET A 163 -5.67 -2.84 -12.81
CA MET A 163 -4.56 -2.39 -13.65
C MET A 163 -4.98 -2.18 -15.10
N ALA A 164 -5.68 -3.14 -15.70
CA ALA A 164 -6.15 -3.03 -17.08
C ALA A 164 -7.12 -1.86 -17.28
N ALA A 165 -8.04 -1.66 -16.33
CA ALA A 165 -8.93 -0.51 -16.34
C ALA A 165 -8.18 0.81 -16.24
N ARG A 166 -7.14 0.89 -15.39
CA ARG A 166 -6.28 2.08 -15.32
C ARG A 166 -5.56 2.35 -16.64
N ILE A 167 -4.99 1.32 -17.26
CA ILE A 167 -4.32 1.47 -18.56
C ILE A 167 -5.31 2.03 -19.60
N ASN A 168 -6.49 1.44 -19.72
CA ASN A 168 -7.49 1.83 -20.70
C ASN A 168 -8.08 3.23 -20.44
N ASN A 169 -8.37 3.56 -19.19
CA ASN A 169 -9.12 4.77 -18.86
C ASN A 169 -8.25 5.99 -18.64
N GLU A 170 -6.98 5.80 -18.25
CA GLU A 170 -6.05 6.87 -17.87
C GLU A 170 -4.83 6.90 -18.78
N LEU A 171 -4.09 5.79 -18.88
CA LEU A 171 -2.74 5.82 -19.45
C LEU A 171 -2.75 5.94 -20.98
N LEU A 172 -3.58 5.17 -21.68
CA LEU A 172 -3.65 5.19 -23.14
C LEU A 172 -4.09 6.56 -23.68
N LYS A 173 -4.98 7.25 -22.98
CA LYS A 173 -5.42 8.61 -23.33
C LYS A 173 -4.31 9.65 -23.22
N GLY A 174 -3.31 9.41 -22.38
CA GLY A 174 -2.16 10.29 -22.21
C GLY A 174 -1.09 10.15 -23.30
N ILE A 175 -1.18 9.13 -24.17
CA ILE A 175 -0.17 8.86 -25.20
C ILE A 175 -0.40 9.77 -26.40
N LYS A 176 0.47 10.76 -26.58
CA LYS A 176 0.45 11.66 -27.75
C LYS A 176 0.69 10.86 -29.03
N ASN A 177 -0.03 11.23 -30.10
CA ASN A 177 0.08 10.62 -31.43
C ASN A 177 -0.26 9.12 -31.50
N LEU A 178 -0.93 8.55 -30.48
CA LEU A 178 -1.44 7.19 -30.56
C LEU A 178 -2.57 7.15 -31.60
N LYS A 179 -2.30 6.52 -32.75
CA LYS A 179 -3.25 6.41 -33.86
C LYS A 179 -4.25 5.29 -33.59
N SER A 180 -5.26 5.58 -32.78
CA SER A 180 -6.40 4.69 -32.54
C SER A 180 -7.57 5.52 -32.03
N GLU A 181 -8.77 5.30 -32.56
CA GLU A 181 -9.99 5.97 -32.07
C GLU A 181 -10.35 5.48 -30.66
N THR A 182 -10.11 4.19 -30.37
CA THR A 182 -10.46 3.54 -29.10
C THR A 182 -9.32 2.65 -28.57
N PRO A 183 -8.15 3.23 -28.23
CA PRO A 183 -7.01 2.46 -27.78
C PRO A 183 -7.40 1.64 -26.54
N THR A 184 -7.28 0.32 -26.65
CA THR A 184 -7.73 -0.62 -25.62
C THR A 184 -6.78 -1.79 -25.54
N ILE A 185 -6.43 -2.17 -24.31
CA ILE A 185 -5.80 -3.46 -23.99
C ILE A 185 -6.78 -4.33 -23.20
N ASN A 186 -6.56 -5.64 -23.27
CA ASN A 186 -7.27 -6.61 -22.46
C ASN A 186 -6.31 -7.69 -21.98
N CYS A 187 -6.83 -8.67 -21.25
CA CYS A 187 -6.03 -9.78 -20.71
C CYS A 187 -5.24 -10.50 -21.82
N THR A 188 -5.85 -10.73 -22.98
CA THR A 188 -5.23 -11.39 -24.13
C THR A 188 -4.04 -10.62 -24.68
N THR A 189 -4.01 -9.29 -24.58
CA THR A 189 -2.88 -8.46 -25.05
C THR A 189 -1.55 -8.94 -24.46
N CYS A 190 -1.54 -9.30 -23.16
CA CYS A 190 -0.34 -9.76 -22.47
C CYS A 190 -0.30 -11.28 -22.28
N HIS A 191 -1.40 -11.90 -21.84
CA HIS A 191 -1.43 -13.31 -21.47
C HIS A 191 -1.39 -14.24 -22.68
N ARG A 192 -2.08 -13.88 -23.78
CA ARG A 192 -2.10 -14.66 -25.03
C ARG A 192 -2.37 -16.17 -24.84
N GLY A 193 -3.22 -16.52 -23.88
CA GLY A 193 -3.54 -17.92 -23.57
C GLY A 193 -2.58 -18.59 -22.57
N GLU A 194 -1.70 -17.82 -21.93
CA GLU A 194 -0.77 -18.32 -20.91
C GLU A 194 -1.01 -17.61 -19.57
N VAL A 195 -0.97 -18.36 -18.48
CA VAL A 195 -1.10 -17.81 -17.11
C VAL A 195 -0.01 -16.78 -16.82
N LYS A 196 1.19 -17.02 -17.37
CA LYS A 196 2.35 -16.14 -17.22
C LYS A 196 2.74 -15.59 -18.59
N PRO A 197 2.65 -14.26 -18.81
CA PRO A 197 3.13 -13.66 -20.05
C PRO A 197 4.60 -13.98 -20.32
N ALA A 198 4.94 -14.23 -21.58
CA ALA A 198 6.31 -14.46 -22.00
C ALA A 198 7.18 -13.23 -21.73
N LEU A 199 8.33 -13.42 -21.08
CA LEU A 199 9.31 -12.36 -20.83
C LEU A 199 10.38 -12.27 -21.92
N ASN A 200 10.47 -13.29 -22.78
CA ASN A 200 11.43 -13.38 -23.86
C ASN A 200 10.69 -13.65 -25.18
N LEU A 201 11.18 -13.06 -26.27
CA LEU A 201 10.69 -13.31 -27.62
C LEU A 201 11.57 -14.36 -28.31
N PRO A 202 11.02 -15.18 -29.22
CA PRO A 202 11.84 -16.05 -30.06
C PRO A 202 12.81 -15.20 -30.89
N PRO A 203 14.00 -15.73 -31.22
CA PRO A 203 14.93 -15.03 -32.09
C PRO A 203 14.26 -14.70 -33.43
N PRO A 204 14.61 -13.58 -34.08
CA PRO A 204 14.04 -13.22 -35.36
C PRO A 204 14.29 -14.33 -36.41
N PRO A 205 13.42 -14.46 -37.43
CA PRO A 205 13.66 -15.39 -38.52
C PRO A 205 15.03 -15.13 -39.13
N LYS A 206 15.77 -16.19 -39.45
CA LYS A 206 17.00 -16.06 -40.24
C LYS A 206 16.58 -15.57 -41.63
N VAL A 207 16.97 -14.34 -41.96
CA VAL A 207 16.79 -13.74 -43.28
C VAL A 207 17.77 -14.36 -44.26
#